data_AF-A0A0D2FPF1-F1
#
_entry.id   AF-A0A0D2FPF1-F1
#
_cell.length_a   1.000
_cell.length_b   1.000
_cell.length_c   1.000
_cell.angle_alpha   90.00
_cell.angle_beta   90.00
_cell.angle_gamma   90.00
#
_symmetry.space_group_name_H-M   'P 1'
#
loop_
_entity.id
_entity.type
_entity.pdbx_description
1 polymer ?
#
loop_
_entity_poly.entity_id
_entity_poly.type
_entity_poly.pdbx_seq_one_letter_code
_entity_poly.pdbx_strand_id
1 'polypeptide(L)'
;MIRLQSVANEIQKNRTFEVARRTVFSDAKRQLLSAEVLPHRRYHKEGAVIIRELLKNGTVLWDTFYDLVGANIGDKLLEANIFALRFNSEEITFLSTVMKRYCEGNSAFWGGN
;
A
#
# COMPACT_ATOMS: atom_id res chain seq x y z
N MET A 1 21.32 21.57 -31.29
CA MET A 1 21.90 21.32 -29.95
C MET A 1 20.79 21.53 -28.92
N ILE A 2 20.08 20.45 -28.56
CA ILE A 2 18.98 20.51 -27.59
C ILE A 2 19.63 20.73 -26.22
N ARG A 3 19.42 21.91 -25.62
CA ARG A 3 19.94 22.21 -24.28
C ARG A 3 19.22 21.29 -23.30
N LEU A 4 19.96 20.45 -22.58
CA LEU A 4 19.44 19.61 -21.49
C LEU A 4 18.59 20.41 -20.49
N GLN A 5 18.89 21.71 -20.31
CA GLN A 5 18.06 22.65 -19.52
C GLN A 5 16.66 22.85 -20.08
N SER A 6 16.46 22.84 -21.40
CA SER A 6 15.13 22.95 -22.02
C SER A 6 14.28 21.71 -21.76
N VAL A 7 14.89 20.52 -21.86
CA VAL A 7 14.23 19.24 -21.56
C VAL A 7 13.93 19.11 -20.07
N ALA A 8 14.88 19.47 -19.20
CA ALA A 8 14.68 19.51 -17.75
C ALA A 8 13.59 20.52 -17.36
N ASN A 9 13.57 21.70 -17.97
CA ASN A 9 12.56 22.72 -17.73
C ASN A 9 11.17 22.33 -18.24
N GLU A 10 11.05 21.54 -19.32
CA GLU A 10 9.77 21.00 -19.76
C GLU A 10 9.27 19.87 -18.85
N ILE A 11 10.16 19.00 -18.37
CA ILE A 11 9.84 17.99 -17.34
C ILE A 11 9.38 18.66 -16.05
N GLN A 12 10.00 19.79 -15.69
CA GLN A 12 9.70 20.56 -14.48
C GLN A 12 8.46 21.46 -14.63
N LYS A 13 8.16 21.97 -15.85
CA LYS A 13 6.96 22.77 -16.15
C LYS A 13 5.69 21.93 -16.28
N ASN A 14 5.77 20.67 -16.72
CA ASN A 14 4.59 19.84 -17.04
C ASN A 14 4.21 18.77 -16.00
N ARG A 15 4.99 18.55 -14.93
CA ARG A 15 4.55 17.72 -13.80
C ARG A 15 4.06 18.61 -12.66
N THR A 16 2.77 18.95 -12.69
CA THR A 16 2.12 19.46 -11.47
C THR A 16 2.21 18.42 -10.36
N PHE A 17 2.25 18.86 -9.10
CA PHE A 17 2.19 17.98 -7.93
C PHE A 17 1.07 16.94 -8.05
N GLU A 18 -0.06 17.33 -8.65
CA GLU A 18 -1.20 16.46 -8.94
C GLU A 18 -0.88 15.31 -9.90
N VAL A 19 -0.11 15.56 -10.96
CA VAL A 19 0.33 14.49 -11.88
C VAL A 19 1.26 13.52 -11.15
N ALA A 20 2.24 14.04 -10.40
CA ALA A 20 3.14 13.20 -9.62
C ALA A 20 2.38 12.35 -8.58
N ARG A 21 1.43 12.97 -7.86
CA ARG A 21 0.54 12.30 -6.90
C ARG A 21 -0.27 11.18 -7.55
N ARG A 22 -0.86 11.43 -8.72
CA ARG A 22 -1.61 10.40 -9.48
C ARG A 22 -0.73 9.24 -9.89
N THR A 23 0.51 9.50 -10.34
CA THR A 23 1.44 8.43 -10.72
C THR A 23 1.77 7.53 -9.53
N VAL A 24 2.18 8.10 -8.38
CA VAL A 24 2.55 7.28 -7.22
C VAL A 24 1.36 6.52 -6.63
N PHE A 25 0.16 7.12 -6.63
CA PHE A 25 -1.06 6.42 -6.19
C PHE A 25 -1.53 5.36 -7.18
N SER A 26 -1.28 5.54 -8.48
CA SER A 26 -1.52 4.49 -9.48
C SER A 26 -0.64 3.27 -9.21
N ASP A 27 0.60 3.46 -8.79
CA ASP A 27 1.50 2.35 -8.46
C ASP A 27 1.07 1.63 -7.17
N ALA A 28 0.68 2.36 -6.12
CA ALA A 28 0.10 1.76 -4.92
C ALA A 28 -1.17 0.95 -5.24
N LYS A 29 -2.07 1.49 -6.08
CA LYS A 29 -3.24 0.76 -6.55
C LYS A 29 -2.89 -0.52 -7.31
N ARG A 30 -1.87 -0.47 -8.18
CA ARG A 30 -1.41 -1.65 -8.94
C ARG A 30 -0.85 -2.74 -8.03
N GLN A 31 -0.08 -2.36 -7.00
CA GLN A 31 0.41 -3.30 -6.00
C GLN A 31 -0.74 -3.96 -5.22
N LEU A 32 -1.71 -3.17 -4.75
CA LEU A 32 -2.91 -3.70 -4.07
C LEU A 32 -3.76 -4.60 -4.98
N LEU A 33 -3.83 -4.27 -6.28
CA LEU A 33 -4.50 -5.13 -7.27
C LEU A 33 -3.75 -6.45 -7.46
N SER A 34 -2.43 -6.40 -7.59
CA SER A 34 -1.56 -7.58 -7.74
C SER A 34 -1.57 -8.46 -6.49
N ALA A 35 -1.74 -7.85 -5.31
CA ALA A 35 -1.92 -8.53 -4.04
C ALA A 35 -3.33 -9.11 -3.85
N GLU A 36 -4.25 -8.88 -4.80
CA GLU A 36 -5.64 -9.31 -4.73
C GLU A 36 -6.38 -8.84 -3.45
N VAL A 37 -6.03 -7.66 -2.92
CA VAL A 37 -6.66 -7.11 -1.70
C VAL A 37 -7.70 -6.02 -1.98
N LEU A 38 -7.82 -5.56 -3.23
CA LEU A 38 -8.89 -4.62 -3.62
C LEU A 38 -10.28 -5.28 -3.51
N PRO A 39 -11.37 -4.49 -3.43
CA PRO A 39 -12.73 -5.03 -3.36
C PRO A 39 -13.03 -6.09 -4.42
N HIS A 40 -13.78 -7.13 -4.02
CA HIS A 40 -14.16 -8.29 -4.84
C HIS A 40 -13.00 -9.18 -5.30
N ARG A 41 -11.81 -9.05 -4.70
CA ARG A 41 -10.66 -9.92 -4.95
C ARG A 41 -10.47 -10.96 -3.85
N ARG A 42 -9.63 -11.95 -4.16
CA ARG A 42 -9.47 -13.18 -3.38
C ARG A 42 -9.11 -12.93 -1.92
N TYR A 43 -8.16 -12.04 -1.65
CA TYR A 43 -7.65 -11.74 -0.31
C TYR A 43 -8.20 -10.41 0.23
N HIS A 44 -9.34 -9.96 -0.30
CA HIS A 44 -9.90 -8.67 0.07
C HIS A 44 -10.26 -8.61 1.55
N LYS A 45 -10.89 -9.65 2.10
CA LYS A 45 -11.35 -9.65 3.50
C LYS A 45 -10.17 -9.59 4.47
N GLU A 46 -9.19 -10.47 4.25
CA GLU A 46 -7.99 -10.60 5.06
C GLU A 46 -7.11 -9.36 4.93
N GLY A 47 -6.88 -8.89 3.70
CA GLY A 47 -6.15 -7.65 3.44
C GLY A 47 -6.83 -6.43 4.06
N ALA A 48 -8.16 -6.33 3.98
CA ALA A 48 -8.91 -5.23 4.58
C ALA A 48 -8.81 -5.22 6.11
N VAL A 49 -8.85 -6.38 6.77
CA VAL A 49 -8.63 -6.50 8.22
C VAL A 49 -7.27 -5.92 8.61
N ILE A 50 -6.20 -6.33 7.94
CA ILE A 50 -4.85 -5.83 8.23
C ILE A 50 -4.73 -4.33 7.93
N ILE A 51 -5.25 -3.86 6.79
CA ILE A 51 -5.23 -2.44 6.44
C ILE A 51 -5.96 -1.63 7.51
N ARG A 52 -7.11 -2.07 8.01
CA ARG A 52 -7.84 -1.37 9.08
C ARG A 52 -7.02 -1.28 10.36
N GLU A 53 -6.41 -2.38 10.81
CA GLU A 53 -5.59 -2.38 12.01
C GLU A 53 -4.38 -1.46 11.86
N LEU A 54 -3.71 -1.47 10.70
CA LEU A 54 -2.61 -0.57 10.41
C LEU A 54 -3.02 0.90 10.32
N LEU A 55 -4.20 1.21 9.79
CA LEU A 55 -4.72 2.57 9.76
C LEU A 55 -5.07 3.08 11.16
N LYS A 56 -5.54 2.20 12.05
CA LYS A 56 -5.93 2.52 13.42
C LYS A 56 -4.75 2.64 14.37
N ASN A 57 -3.84 1.65 14.35
CA ASN A 57 -2.78 1.51 15.34
C ASN A 57 -1.39 1.89 14.80
N GLY A 58 -1.24 1.97 13.47
CA GLY A 58 0.04 2.22 12.80
C GLY A 58 0.88 0.95 12.57
N THR A 59 0.78 -0.03 13.46
CA THR A 59 1.46 -1.32 13.41
C THR A 59 0.51 -2.46 13.80
N VAL A 60 0.86 -3.69 13.43
CA VAL A 60 0.24 -4.93 13.90
C VAL A 60 1.35 -5.88 14.34
N LEU A 61 1.26 -6.48 15.53
CA LEU A 61 2.24 -7.49 15.95
C LEU A 61 2.20 -8.72 15.04
N TRP A 62 3.34 -9.37 14.84
CA TRP A 62 3.48 -10.55 13.98
C TRP A 62 2.47 -11.64 14.30
N ASP A 63 2.38 -12.03 15.58
CA ASP A 63 1.43 -13.07 16.00
C ASP A 63 -0.02 -12.64 15.73
N THR A 64 -0.37 -11.39 16.06
CA THR A 64 -1.71 -10.85 15.79
C THR A 64 -2.01 -10.81 14.30
N PHE A 65 -1.03 -10.49 13.45
CA PHE A 65 -1.20 -10.52 12.01
C PHE A 65 -1.59 -11.93 11.54
N TYR A 66 -0.88 -12.96 12.00
CA TYR A 66 -1.19 -14.34 11.63
C TYR A 66 -2.47 -14.88 12.28
N ASP A 67 -2.85 -14.43 13.47
CA ASP A 67 -4.14 -14.76 14.08
C ASP A 67 -5.31 -14.21 13.24
N LEU A 68 -5.14 -13.04 12.63
CA LEU A 68 -6.19 -12.38 11.85
C LEU A 68 -6.43 -13.02 10.48
N VAL A 69 -5.38 -13.56 9.84
CA VAL A 69 -5.48 -14.02 8.44
C VAL A 69 -5.08 -15.49 8.23
N GLY A 70 -4.45 -16.12 9.23
CA GLY A 70 -3.88 -17.45 9.14
C GLY A 70 -2.55 -17.50 8.38
N ALA A 71 -1.71 -18.50 8.70
CA ALA A 71 -0.36 -18.69 8.15
C ALA A 71 -0.29 -18.55 6.61
N ASN A 72 -1.08 -19.35 5.90
CA ASN A 72 -1.02 -19.41 4.43
C ASN A 72 -1.36 -18.08 3.75
N ILE A 73 -2.34 -17.34 4.28
CA ILE A 73 -2.74 -16.05 3.68
C ILE A 73 -1.77 -14.97 4.12
N GLY A 74 -1.33 -14.99 5.38
CA GLY A 74 -0.32 -14.06 5.90
C GLY A 74 0.95 -14.07 5.06
N ASP A 75 1.47 -15.25 4.74
CA ASP A 75 2.64 -15.39 3.87
C ASP A 75 2.40 -14.78 2.48
N LYS A 76 1.22 -15.03 1.88
CA LYS A 76 0.86 -14.46 0.57
C LYS A 76 0.76 -12.93 0.61
N LEU A 77 0.24 -12.36 1.69
CA LEU A 77 0.13 -10.92 1.86
C LEU A 77 1.51 -10.26 2.06
N LEU A 78 2.44 -10.93 2.74
CA LEU A 78 3.82 -10.45 2.89
C LEU A 78 4.60 -10.58 1.58
N GLU A 79 4.48 -11.70 0.86
CA GLU A 79 5.07 -11.91 -0.47
C GLU A 79 4.61 -10.85 -1.48
N ALA A 80 3.37 -10.36 -1.36
CA ALA A 80 2.80 -9.36 -2.25
C ALA A 80 3.41 -7.95 -2.09
N ASN A 81 4.30 -7.74 -1.10
CA ASN A 81 5.01 -6.48 -0.88
C ASN A 81 4.08 -5.26 -0.73
N ILE A 82 2.93 -5.42 -0.08
CA ILE A 82 2.08 -4.29 0.34
C ILE A 82 2.29 -3.93 1.82
N PHE A 83 2.83 -4.88 2.58
CA PHE A 83 3.23 -4.76 3.98
C PHE A 83 4.73 -4.99 4.14
N ALA A 84 5.28 -4.59 5.28
CA ALA A 84 6.67 -4.83 5.65
C ALA A 84 6.74 -5.38 7.08
N LEU A 85 7.60 -6.38 7.29
CA LEU A 85 7.97 -6.87 8.60
C LEU A 85 9.17 -6.08 9.13
N ARG A 86 9.05 -5.53 10.34
CA ARG A 86 10.15 -4.94 11.11
C ARG A 86 10.70 -5.98 12.07
N PHE A 87 11.74 -6.71 11.65
CA PHE A 87 12.33 -7.83 12.40
C PHE A 87 12.70 -7.51 13.86
N ASN A 88 13.17 -6.29 14.14
CA ASN A 88 13.58 -5.93 15.50
C ASN A 88 12.41 -5.76 16.48
N SER A 89 11.21 -5.47 15.99
CA SER A 89 10.02 -5.25 16.83
C SER A 89 8.91 -6.26 16.57
N GLU A 90 9.11 -7.19 15.62
CA GLU A 90 8.09 -8.15 15.18
C GLU A 90 6.77 -7.49 14.80
N GLU A 91 6.86 -6.31 14.17
CA GLU A 91 5.70 -5.54 13.75
C GLU A 91 5.56 -5.52 12.24
N ILE A 92 4.32 -5.71 11.78
CA ILE A 92 3.89 -5.44 10.43
C ILE A 92 3.51 -3.97 10.31
N THR A 93 3.98 -3.33 9.23
CA THR A 93 3.58 -1.98 8.81
C THR A 93 3.17 -1.95 7.34
N PHE A 94 2.65 -0.81 6.87
CA PHE A 94 2.64 -0.55 5.42
C PHE A 94 4.08 -0.56 4.87
N LEU A 95 4.25 -1.07 3.64
CA LEU A 95 5.56 -1.03 2.98
C LEU A 95 6.07 0.41 2.79
N SER A 96 5.16 1.36 2.54
CA SER A 96 5.52 2.76 2.33
C SER A 96 4.45 3.73 2.82
N THR A 97 4.87 4.97 3.06
CA THR A 97 3.95 6.09 3.34
C THR A 97 2.96 6.31 2.21
N VAL A 98 3.35 6.10 0.95
CA VAL A 98 2.45 6.23 -0.21
C VAL A 98 1.34 5.19 -0.14
N MET A 99 1.67 3.94 0.17
CA MET A 99 0.69 2.86 0.37
C MET A 99 -0.30 3.22 1.47
N LYS A 100 0.20 3.68 2.63
CA LYS A 100 -0.63 4.17 3.73
C LYS A 100 -1.58 5.28 3.28
N ARG A 101 -1.07 6.34 2.62
CA ARG A 101 -1.90 7.46 2.14
C ARG A 101 -2.95 7.04 1.12
N TYR A 102 -2.61 6.10 0.24
CA TYR A 102 -3.58 5.54 -0.70
C TYR A 102 -4.70 4.82 0.04
N CYS A 103 -4.38 3.99 1.03
CA CYS A 103 -5.37 3.27 1.83
C CYS A 103 -6.23 4.21 2.67
N GLU A 104 -5.65 5.25 3.29
CA GLU A 104 -6.38 6.30 4.00
C GLU A 104 -7.39 7.02 3.09
N GLY A 105 -6.96 7.43 1.90
CA GLY A 105 -7.80 8.15 0.93
C GLY A 105 -8.92 7.28 0.32
N ASN A 106 -8.83 5.95 0.46
CA ASN A 106 -9.82 4.99 -0.01
C ASN A 106 -10.38 4.15 1.16
N SER A 107 -10.51 4.75 2.35
CA SER A 107 -10.93 4.05 3.58
C SER A 107 -12.26 3.29 3.43
N ALA A 108 -13.15 3.76 2.57
CA ALA A 108 -14.41 3.11 2.24
C ALA A 108 -14.23 1.68 1.67
N PHE A 109 -13.11 1.37 1.00
CA PHE A 109 -12.84 0.02 0.49
C PHE A 109 -12.61 -0.98 1.59
N TRP A 110 -12.12 -0.52 2.74
CA TRP A 110 -11.71 -1.39 3.84
C TRP A 110 -12.82 -1.51 4.89
N GLY A 111 -13.93 -0.80 4.73
CA GLY A 111 -15.10 -0.91 5.61
C GLY A 111 -15.92 -2.15 5.26
N GLY A 112 -15.92 -3.16 6.13
CA GLY A 112 -16.73 -4.37 5.96
C GLY A 112 -16.35 -5.46 6.96
N ASN A 113 -17.38 -6.03 7.60
CA ASN A 113 -17.32 -7.27 8.39
C ASN A 113 -17.40 -8.48 7.47
#